data_AF-A0A962ZPW1-F1
#
_entry.id   AF-A0A962ZPW1-F1
#
_cell.length_a   1.000
_cell.length_b   1.000
_cell.length_c   1.000
_cell.angle_alpha   90.00
_cell.angle_beta   90.00
_cell.angle_gamma   90.00
#
_symmetry.space_group_name_H-M   'P 1'
#
loop_
_entity.id
_entity.type
_entity.pdbx_description
1 polymer ?
#
loop_
_entity_poly.entity_id
_entity_poly.type
_entity_poly.pdbx_seq_one_letter_code
_entity_poly.pdbx_strand_id
1 'polypeptide(L)'
;MRFLTGAITLAALLQACAGQAPAPQPEASVAERAAYTPAPGLSDKSRFRQVLVNLEAGEPAQARNELMLYLTSQPTSDVGLDLLQQIDLPANEYFPSDYRVIALEPGWSLSTVAQHYLGSVYQFHALAKYNDIPEPRKLRAGQQVRIPLTPHAAAVFNEIDAGVAAPSAMDTTPADSAPETGFAEPLPELPEALPADGEFPVKQDAAAGAGDADIGAAAADAEASAVAADPEVVEQLHRDALNAYRAQDLDSAIALWSEVLALDPGHQNASLYQAQAIELKRKLSSLAN
;
A
#
# COMPACT_ATOMS: atom_id res chain seq x y z
N MET A 1 -26.61 -62.88 59.81
CA MET A 1 -27.25 -61.61 60.21
C MET A 1 -26.74 -60.51 59.28
N ARG A 2 -27.65 -59.67 58.79
CA ARG A 2 -27.43 -58.58 57.80
C ARG A 2 -26.63 -57.41 58.40
N PHE A 3 -25.92 -56.64 57.55
CA PHE A 3 -25.87 -55.15 57.38
C PHE A 3 -24.70 -54.84 56.40
N LEU A 4 -24.91 -54.43 55.13
CA LEU A 4 -24.90 -53.04 54.58
C LEU A 4 -23.68 -52.20 55.09
N THR A 5 -22.82 -51.53 54.30
CA THR A 5 -23.02 -50.60 53.16
C THR A 5 -21.65 -50.11 52.62
N GLY A 6 -21.59 -49.61 51.37
CA GLY A 6 -20.59 -48.62 50.88
C GLY A 6 -19.44 -49.18 50.04
N ALA A 7 -19.51 -49.24 48.70
CA ALA A 7 -19.32 -48.15 47.72
C ALA A 7 -17.96 -47.43 47.83
N ILE A 8 -17.01 -47.79 46.95
CA ILE A 8 -16.14 -46.89 46.17
C ILE A 8 -15.77 -47.66 44.90
N THR A 9 -16.40 -47.31 43.80
CA THR A 9 -15.99 -47.65 42.43
C THR A 9 -14.91 -46.65 42.01
N LEU A 10 -13.68 -47.12 41.80
CA LEU A 10 -12.64 -46.33 41.13
C LEU A 10 -12.47 -46.88 39.71
N ALA A 11 -13.18 -46.26 38.78
CA ALA A 11 -13.00 -46.49 37.35
C ALA A 11 -11.73 -45.76 36.89
N ALA A 12 -10.67 -46.53 36.60
CA ALA A 12 -9.49 -46.04 35.92
C ALA A 12 -9.79 -45.94 34.42
N LEU A 13 -9.85 -44.71 33.93
CA LEU A 13 -10.11 -44.36 32.55
C LEU A 13 -8.89 -43.59 32.05
N LEU A 14 -8.48 -43.90 30.80
CA LEU A 14 -7.78 -43.01 29.86
C LEU A 14 -6.24 -42.95 30.03
N GLN A 15 -5.41 -42.90 28.99
CA GLN A 15 -5.66 -42.83 27.54
C GLN A 15 -4.36 -43.15 26.80
N ALA A 16 -4.52 -43.78 25.64
CA ALA A 16 -3.46 -44.04 24.68
C ALA A 16 -2.95 -42.74 24.03
N CYS A 17 -1.65 -42.48 24.10
CA CYS A 17 -0.99 -41.49 23.25
C CYS A 17 -0.62 -42.15 21.92
N ALA A 18 -1.52 -42.08 20.94
CA ALA A 18 -1.17 -42.32 19.54
C ALA A 18 -0.76 -40.98 18.92
N GLY A 19 0.41 -40.97 18.28
CA GLY A 19 0.99 -39.79 17.62
C GLY A 19 0.06 -39.24 16.54
N GLN A 20 -0.40 -38.02 16.76
CA GLN A 20 -1.13 -37.24 15.77
C GLN A 20 -0.13 -36.81 14.70
N ALA A 21 -0.26 -37.37 13.49
CA ALA A 21 0.39 -36.81 12.30
C ALA A 21 -0.03 -35.34 12.15
N PRO A 22 0.89 -34.44 11.76
CA PRO A 22 0.54 -33.05 11.53
C PRO A 22 -0.57 -32.99 10.49
N ALA A 23 -1.68 -32.34 10.87
CA ALA A 23 -2.80 -32.12 9.96
C ALA A 23 -2.29 -31.44 8.69
N PRO A 24 -2.79 -31.82 7.50
CA PRO A 24 -2.50 -31.07 6.28
C PRO A 24 -2.93 -29.63 6.54
N GLN A 25 -1.97 -28.71 6.49
CA GLN A 25 -2.28 -27.29 6.51
C GLN A 25 -3.22 -27.03 5.34
N PRO A 26 -4.33 -26.31 5.55
CA PRO A 26 -5.21 -25.94 4.46
C PRO A 26 -4.37 -25.14 3.47
N GLU A 27 -4.08 -25.75 2.34
CA GLU A 27 -3.67 -25.07 1.12
C GLU A 27 -4.65 -23.92 0.96
N ALA A 28 -4.16 -22.70 1.22
CA ALA A 28 -4.94 -21.49 1.00
C ALA A 28 -5.36 -21.52 -0.46
N SER A 29 -6.64 -21.84 -0.62
CA SER A 29 -7.28 -22.22 -1.86
C SER A 29 -7.04 -21.15 -2.91
N VAL A 30 -6.50 -21.58 -4.05
CA VAL A 30 -6.48 -20.87 -5.33
C VAL A 30 -7.89 -20.47 -5.79
N ALA A 31 -8.96 -20.90 -5.11
CA ALA A 31 -10.36 -20.69 -5.48
C ALA A 31 -10.99 -19.38 -4.99
N GLU A 32 -10.34 -18.56 -4.15
CA GLU A 32 -10.87 -17.23 -3.78
C GLU A 32 -10.36 -16.11 -4.72
N ARG A 33 -10.02 -16.47 -5.96
CA ARG A 33 -9.94 -15.53 -7.09
C ARG A 33 -11.35 -15.23 -7.60
N ALA A 34 -12.26 -14.84 -6.71
CA ALA A 34 -13.58 -14.40 -7.10
C ALA A 34 -13.43 -13.31 -8.16
N ALA A 35 -14.19 -13.46 -9.25
CA ALA A 35 -14.18 -12.61 -10.43
C ALA A 35 -14.70 -11.20 -10.09
N TYR A 36 -13.92 -10.43 -9.33
CA TYR A 36 -14.15 -9.02 -9.14
C TYR A 36 -13.78 -8.31 -10.43
N THR A 37 -14.81 -7.81 -11.13
CA THR A 37 -14.62 -6.91 -12.26
C THR A 37 -14.47 -5.50 -11.71
N PRO A 38 -13.37 -4.79 -12.00
CA PRO A 38 -13.19 -3.44 -11.54
C PRO A 38 -14.28 -2.50 -12.07
N ALA A 39 -14.61 -1.49 -11.27
CA ALA A 39 -15.70 -0.58 -11.55
C ALA A 39 -15.40 0.25 -12.83
N PRO A 40 -16.33 0.27 -13.81
CA PRO A 40 -16.14 1.00 -15.06
C PRO A 40 -16.29 2.51 -14.85
N GLY A 41 -15.57 3.30 -15.65
CA GLY A 41 -15.79 4.75 -15.73
C GLY A 41 -15.32 5.59 -14.53
N LEU A 42 -14.65 5.01 -13.53
CA LEU A 42 -14.08 5.79 -12.43
C LEU A 42 -12.88 6.61 -12.90
N SER A 43 -12.84 7.88 -12.49
CA SER A 43 -11.64 8.71 -12.54
C SER A 43 -10.56 8.17 -11.62
N ASP A 44 -9.29 8.46 -11.91
CA ASP A 44 -8.16 7.94 -11.12
C ASP A 44 -8.26 8.24 -9.63
N LYS A 45 -8.67 9.47 -9.28
CA LYS A 45 -8.88 9.87 -7.87
C LYS A 45 -9.95 9.04 -7.19
N SER A 46 -11.05 8.77 -7.90
CA SER A 46 -12.16 7.97 -7.36
C SER A 46 -11.76 6.50 -7.26
N ARG A 47 -11.01 5.99 -8.24
CA ARG A 47 -10.46 4.64 -8.24
C ARG A 47 -9.50 4.42 -7.09
N PHE A 48 -8.57 5.35 -6.88
CA PHE A 48 -7.65 5.29 -5.75
C PHE A 48 -8.38 5.35 -4.41
N ARG A 49 -9.43 6.18 -4.27
CA ARG A 49 -10.29 6.15 -3.07
C ARG A 49 -10.96 4.79 -2.87
N GLN A 50 -11.45 4.17 -3.94
CA GLN A 50 -12.06 2.84 -3.87
C GLN A 50 -11.06 1.77 -3.40
N VAL A 51 -9.79 1.84 -3.84
CA VAL A 51 -8.72 0.98 -3.35
C VAL A 51 -8.61 1.09 -1.82
N LEU A 52 -8.55 2.30 -1.28
CA LEU A 52 -8.45 2.51 0.18
C LEU A 52 -9.67 1.94 0.91
N VAL A 53 -10.89 2.20 0.41
CA VAL A 53 -12.13 1.65 1.00
C VAL A 53 -12.11 0.13 1.02
N ASN A 54 -11.69 -0.51 -0.07
CA ASN A 54 -11.62 -1.97 -0.17
C ASN A 54 -10.58 -2.53 0.82
N LEU A 55 -9.39 -1.92 0.92
CA LEU A 55 -8.36 -2.33 1.88
C LEU A 55 -8.82 -2.19 3.34
N GLU A 56 -9.50 -1.09 3.65
CA GLU A 56 -10.05 -0.82 4.98
C GLU A 56 -11.19 -1.78 5.37
N ALA A 57 -11.90 -2.32 4.38
CA ALA A 57 -12.94 -3.33 4.56
C ALA A 57 -12.41 -4.77 4.64
N GLY A 58 -11.10 -4.98 4.46
CA GLY A 58 -10.50 -6.32 4.45
C GLY A 58 -10.62 -7.05 3.11
N GLU A 59 -10.76 -6.30 2.00
CA GLU A 59 -10.95 -6.83 0.63
C GLU A 59 -9.72 -6.57 -0.27
N PRO A 60 -8.53 -7.13 0.05
CA PRO A 60 -7.29 -6.82 -0.67
C PRO A 60 -7.31 -7.30 -2.12
N ALA A 61 -8.01 -8.39 -2.44
CA ALA A 61 -8.13 -8.88 -3.82
C ALA A 61 -8.87 -7.89 -4.72
N GLN A 62 -9.97 -7.30 -4.23
CA GLN A 62 -10.73 -6.28 -4.96
C GLN A 62 -9.91 -4.99 -5.10
N ALA A 63 -9.26 -4.56 -4.00
CA ALA A 63 -8.37 -3.42 -4.00
C ALA A 63 -7.24 -3.56 -5.03
N ARG A 64 -6.62 -4.74 -5.14
CA ARG A 64 -5.55 -5.04 -6.09
C ARG A 64 -5.98 -4.80 -7.53
N ASN A 65 -7.17 -5.29 -7.91
CA ASN A 65 -7.69 -5.15 -9.27
C ASN A 65 -7.94 -3.68 -9.64
N GLU A 66 -8.52 -2.90 -8.71
CA GLU A 66 -8.68 -1.45 -8.89
C GLU A 66 -7.35 -0.72 -8.97
N LEU A 67 -6.39 -1.12 -8.13
CA LEU A 67 -5.08 -0.49 -8.05
C LEU A 67 -4.26 -0.74 -9.32
N MET A 68 -4.35 -1.92 -9.94
CA MET A 68 -3.69 -2.20 -11.22
C MET A 68 -4.21 -1.29 -12.35
N LEU A 69 -5.51 -0.99 -12.38
CA LEU A 69 -6.06 -0.03 -13.34
C LEU A 69 -5.60 1.40 -13.04
N TYR A 70 -5.56 1.79 -11.77
CA TYR A 70 -5.00 3.08 -11.37
C TYR A 70 -3.52 3.22 -11.78
N LEU A 71 -2.72 2.16 -11.61
CA LEU A 71 -1.31 2.15 -12.04
C LEU A 71 -1.15 2.08 -13.57
N THR A 72 -2.20 1.76 -14.32
CA THR A 72 -2.18 1.85 -15.78
C THR A 72 -2.18 3.31 -16.24
N SER A 73 -2.92 4.18 -15.55
CA SER A 73 -2.92 5.63 -15.81
C SER A 73 -1.81 6.39 -15.09
N GLN A 74 -1.42 5.93 -13.89
CA GLN A 74 -0.38 6.55 -13.05
C GLN A 74 0.73 5.54 -12.69
N PRO A 75 1.55 5.12 -13.67
CA PRO A 75 2.54 4.06 -13.49
C PRO A 75 3.68 4.44 -12.53
N THR A 76 3.93 5.74 -12.34
CA THR A 76 4.98 6.29 -11.47
C THR A 76 4.44 6.74 -10.11
N SER A 77 3.20 6.37 -9.75
CA SER A 77 2.64 6.69 -8.44
C SER A 77 3.33 5.87 -7.36
N ASP A 78 4.24 6.50 -6.60
CA ASP A 78 4.95 5.86 -5.49
C ASP A 78 3.98 5.21 -4.50
N VAL A 79 2.91 5.94 -4.14
CA VAL A 79 1.88 5.43 -3.22
C VAL A 79 1.14 4.24 -3.82
N GLY A 80 0.84 4.27 -5.11
CA GLY A 80 0.17 3.14 -5.77
C GLY A 80 1.04 1.89 -5.83
N LEU A 81 2.34 2.06 -6.11
CA LEU A 81 3.31 0.97 -6.14
C LEU A 81 3.55 0.40 -4.74
N ASP A 82 3.68 1.26 -3.72
CA ASP A 82 3.81 0.85 -2.33
C ASP A 82 2.59 0.06 -1.85
N LEU A 83 1.37 0.54 -2.11
CA LEU A 83 0.15 -0.20 -1.76
C LEU A 83 0.07 -1.55 -2.47
N LEU A 84 0.50 -1.65 -3.73
CA LEU A 84 0.55 -2.92 -4.44
C LEU A 84 1.54 -3.88 -3.77
N GLN A 85 2.71 -3.38 -3.38
CA GLN A 85 3.71 -4.15 -2.65
C GLN A 85 3.17 -4.63 -1.30
N GLN A 86 2.45 -3.78 -0.54
CA GLN A 86 1.82 -4.18 0.72
C GLN A 86 0.77 -5.28 0.54
N ILE A 87 0.02 -5.27 -0.58
CA ILE A 87 -0.97 -6.30 -0.89
C ILE A 87 -0.26 -7.62 -1.24
N ASP A 88 0.73 -7.58 -2.14
CA ASP A 88 1.34 -8.75 -2.74
C ASP A 88 2.40 -9.44 -1.85
N LEU A 89 3.14 -8.67 -1.04
CA LEU A 89 4.17 -9.23 -0.16
C LEU A 89 3.60 -9.65 1.20
N PRO A 90 4.11 -10.71 1.83
CA PRO A 90 3.78 -11.01 3.22
C PRO A 90 4.35 -9.93 4.17
N ALA A 91 3.73 -9.76 5.33
CA ALA A 91 4.06 -8.65 6.25
C ALA A 91 5.50 -8.68 6.77
N ASN A 92 6.09 -9.87 6.90
CA ASN A 92 7.47 -10.09 7.35
C ASN A 92 8.54 -9.79 6.27
N GLU A 93 8.14 -9.66 5.01
CA GLU A 93 9.00 -9.18 3.93
C GLU A 93 8.89 -7.66 3.76
N TYR A 94 7.75 -7.07 4.13
CA TYR A 94 7.54 -5.62 4.09
C TYR A 94 8.12 -4.90 5.32
N PHE A 95 7.99 -5.48 6.50
CA PHE A 95 8.47 -4.91 7.76
C PHE A 95 9.48 -5.81 8.47
N PRO A 96 10.40 -5.23 9.27
CA PRO A 96 11.28 -6.01 10.13
C PRO A 96 10.51 -6.79 11.20
N SER A 97 11.12 -7.87 11.69
CA SER A 97 10.55 -8.69 12.77
C SER A 97 10.57 -7.99 14.13
N ASP A 98 11.45 -7.03 14.34
CA ASP A 98 11.54 -6.29 15.59
C ASP A 98 10.37 -5.31 15.71
N TYR A 99 9.74 -5.26 16.87
CA TYR A 99 8.58 -4.40 17.13
C TYR A 99 8.55 -3.84 18.55
N ARG A 100 7.78 -2.76 18.72
CA ARG A 100 7.30 -2.30 20.03
C ARG A 100 5.78 -2.36 20.08
N VAL A 101 5.24 -2.65 21.26
CA VAL A 101 3.79 -2.70 21.48
C VAL A 101 3.32 -1.35 22.02
N ILE A 102 2.23 -0.84 21.45
CA ILE A 102 1.51 0.33 21.95
C ILE A 102 0.05 -0.05 22.23
N ALA A 103 -0.62 0.67 23.12
CA ALA A 103 -2.06 0.65 23.26
C ALA A 103 -2.66 1.77 22.39
N LEU A 104 -3.68 1.45 21.59
CA LEU A 104 -4.38 2.47 20.79
C LEU A 104 -5.10 3.47 21.68
N GLU A 105 -4.94 4.76 21.41
CA GLU A 105 -5.70 5.80 22.09
C GLU A 105 -7.15 5.87 21.55
N PRO A 106 -8.10 6.41 22.33
CA PRO A 106 -9.44 6.69 21.82
C PRO A 106 -9.40 7.58 20.58
N GLY A 107 -10.06 7.12 19.50
CA GLY A 107 -10.14 7.85 18.22
C GLY A 107 -8.98 7.60 17.25
N TRP A 108 -7.95 6.85 17.65
CA TRP A 108 -6.87 6.48 16.73
C TRP A 108 -7.32 5.40 15.74
N SER A 109 -6.94 5.60 14.48
CA SER A 109 -7.07 4.61 13.40
C SER A 109 -5.70 3.99 13.06
N LEU A 110 -5.68 2.84 12.36
CA LEU A 110 -4.42 2.28 11.86
C LEU A 110 -3.69 3.25 10.91
N SER A 111 -4.41 4.06 10.14
CA SER A 111 -3.82 5.09 9.27
C SER A 111 -3.15 6.20 10.08
N THR A 112 -3.75 6.61 11.20
CA THR A 112 -3.15 7.57 12.13
C THR A 112 -1.88 7.00 12.77
N VAL A 113 -1.93 5.74 13.20
CA VAL A 113 -0.79 5.02 13.77
C VAL A 113 0.35 4.89 12.75
N ALA A 114 0.03 4.48 11.52
CA ALA A 114 0.99 4.35 10.44
C ALA A 114 1.64 5.69 10.08
N GLN A 115 0.87 6.78 10.03
CA GLN A 115 1.42 8.11 9.81
C GLN A 115 2.39 8.54 10.91
N HIS A 116 2.01 8.31 12.17
CA HIS A 116 2.82 8.73 13.31
C HIS A 116 4.12 7.92 13.41
N TYR A 117 4.01 6.59 13.42
CA TYR A 117 5.15 5.70 13.68
C TYR A 117 5.89 5.20 12.45
N LEU A 118 5.27 5.18 11.27
CA LEU A 118 5.88 4.64 10.06
C LEU A 118 6.12 5.71 8.98
N GLY A 119 5.54 6.90 9.15
CA GLY A 119 5.76 8.07 8.31
C GLY A 119 4.76 8.19 7.15
N SER A 120 3.87 7.22 6.96
CA SER A 120 2.88 7.22 5.89
C SER A 120 1.52 6.70 6.36
N VAL A 121 0.46 7.47 6.12
CA VAL A 121 -0.94 7.01 6.30
C VAL A 121 -1.24 5.73 5.51
N TYR A 122 -0.58 5.51 4.38
CA TYR A 122 -0.87 4.41 3.46
C TYR A 122 -0.29 3.07 3.90
N GLN A 123 0.56 3.04 4.93
CA GLN A 123 1.11 1.81 5.49
C GLN A 123 0.17 1.08 6.44
N PHE A 124 -1.07 1.57 6.59
CA PHE A 124 -2.08 0.95 7.44
C PHE A 124 -2.39 -0.50 7.05
N HIS A 125 -2.34 -0.85 5.76
CA HIS A 125 -2.67 -2.20 5.29
C HIS A 125 -1.58 -3.20 5.67
N ALA A 126 -0.30 -2.88 5.39
CA ALA A 126 0.81 -3.69 5.86
C ALA A 126 0.85 -3.78 7.39
N LEU A 127 0.53 -2.69 8.10
CA LEU A 127 0.47 -2.72 9.57
C LEU A 127 -0.66 -3.61 10.07
N ALA A 128 -1.81 -3.63 9.39
CA ALA A 128 -2.91 -4.55 9.69
C ALA A 128 -2.46 -6.01 9.52
N LYS A 129 -1.82 -6.33 8.38
CA LYS A 129 -1.25 -7.66 8.11
C LYS A 129 -0.21 -8.07 9.17
N TYR A 130 0.65 -7.14 9.57
CA TYR A 130 1.66 -7.36 10.62
C TYR A 130 1.04 -7.71 11.99
N ASN A 131 -0.19 -7.26 12.23
CA ASN A 131 -0.91 -7.46 13.48
C ASN A 131 -2.01 -8.52 13.39
N ASP A 132 -2.09 -9.25 12.27
CA ASP A 132 -3.15 -10.23 12.00
C ASP A 132 -4.56 -9.63 12.11
N ILE A 133 -4.72 -8.36 11.69
CA ILE A 133 -5.99 -7.64 11.69
C ILE A 133 -6.63 -7.75 10.30
N PRO A 134 -7.72 -8.53 10.14
CA PRO A 134 -8.35 -8.74 8.83
C PRO A 134 -9.09 -7.49 8.33
N GLU A 135 -9.71 -6.73 9.24
CA GLU A 135 -10.51 -5.55 8.90
C GLU A 135 -9.95 -4.30 9.61
N PRO A 136 -9.14 -3.47 8.92
CA PRO A 136 -8.51 -2.29 9.52
C PRO A 136 -9.47 -1.29 10.17
N ARG A 137 -10.73 -1.24 9.74
CA ARG A 137 -11.76 -0.35 10.32
C ARG A 137 -12.30 -0.80 11.68
N LYS A 138 -12.12 -2.07 12.08
CA LYS A 138 -12.75 -2.66 13.29
C LYS A 138 -11.88 -2.59 14.56
N LEU A 139 -11.14 -1.49 14.73
CA LEU A 139 -10.24 -1.31 15.88
C LEU A 139 -10.99 -0.90 17.15
N ARG A 140 -10.41 -1.25 18.30
CA ARG A 140 -10.90 -0.82 19.61
C ARG A 140 -9.86 0.03 20.32
N ALA A 141 -10.32 1.11 20.96
CA ALA A 141 -9.46 1.86 21.87
C ALA A 141 -8.90 0.94 22.97
N GLY A 142 -7.64 1.13 23.31
CA GLY A 142 -6.89 0.29 24.25
C GLY A 142 -6.40 -1.04 23.67
N GLN A 143 -6.73 -1.37 22.42
CA GLN A 143 -6.19 -2.56 21.75
C GLN A 143 -4.67 -2.45 21.63
N GLN A 144 -3.97 -3.54 21.95
CA GLN A 144 -2.52 -3.61 21.79
C GLN A 144 -2.17 -3.86 20.32
N VAL A 145 -1.29 -3.03 19.77
CA VAL A 145 -0.82 -3.12 18.38
C VAL A 145 0.70 -3.13 18.38
N ARG A 146 1.27 -4.07 17.63
CA ARG A 146 2.70 -4.20 17.36
C ARG A 146 3.06 -3.22 16.24
N ILE A 147 4.00 -2.34 16.54
CA ILE A 147 4.57 -1.37 15.61
C ILE A 147 5.96 -1.86 15.21
N PRO A 148 6.21 -2.17 13.94
CA PRO A 148 7.52 -2.61 13.48
C PRO A 148 8.56 -1.50 13.67
N LEU A 149 9.77 -1.87 14.11
CA LEU A 149 10.88 -0.95 14.37
C LEU A 149 11.62 -0.56 13.09
N THR A 150 10.94 0.21 12.24
CA THR A 150 11.57 0.92 11.12
C THR A 150 12.47 2.06 11.64
N PRO A 151 13.37 2.62 10.81
CA PRO A 151 14.17 3.77 11.21
C PRO A 151 13.33 4.96 11.70
N HIS A 152 12.18 5.21 11.06
CA HIS A 152 11.23 6.26 11.48
C HIS A 152 10.58 5.92 12.82
N ALA A 153 10.10 4.67 13.00
CA ALA A 153 9.49 4.24 14.25
C ALA A 153 10.48 4.34 15.42
N ALA A 154 11.73 3.93 15.21
CA ALA A 154 12.79 4.03 16.21
C ALA A 154 13.05 5.48 16.62
N ALA A 155 13.08 6.42 15.66
CA ALA A 155 13.22 7.84 15.95
C ALA A 155 12.06 8.37 16.80
N VAL A 156 10.82 8.09 16.41
CA VAL A 156 9.60 8.50 17.15
C VAL A 156 9.61 7.94 18.57
N PHE A 157 9.96 6.66 18.73
CA PHE A 157 10.05 6.05 20.05
C PHE A 157 11.15 6.66 20.93
N ASN A 158 12.30 7.00 20.35
CA ASN A 158 13.37 7.68 21.06
C ASN A 158 12.95 9.08 21.54
N GLU A 159 12.19 9.82 20.73
CA GLU A 159 11.64 11.13 21.12
C GLU A 159 10.67 11.02 22.30
N ILE A 160 9.75 10.04 22.23
CA ILE A 160 8.80 9.75 23.31
C ILE A 160 9.53 9.35 24.60
N ASP A 161 10.49 8.43 24.51
CA ASP A 161 11.24 7.93 25.68
C ASP A 161 12.16 9.02 26.29
N ALA A 162 12.64 9.96 25.47
CA ALA A 162 13.44 11.11 25.93
C ALA A 162 12.60 12.18 26.67
N GLY A 163 11.27 12.03 26.70
CA GLY A 163 10.37 13.01 27.31
C GLY A 163 10.32 14.35 26.56
N VAL A 164 10.84 14.38 25.33
CA VAL A 164 10.66 15.51 24.42
C VAL A 164 9.25 15.36 23.87
N ALA A 165 8.32 16.13 24.43
CA ALA A 165 6.91 16.09 24.04
C ALA A 165 6.80 16.12 22.51
N ALA A 166 6.05 15.15 21.96
CA ALA A 166 5.71 15.05 20.56
C ALA A 166 5.30 16.42 19.99
N PRO A 167 5.56 16.73 18.70
CA PRO A 167 4.91 17.85 18.06
C PRO A 167 3.41 17.70 18.30
N SER A 168 2.86 18.68 19.02
CA SER A 168 1.47 18.73 19.45
C SER A 168 0.55 18.24 18.34
N ALA A 169 -0.41 17.42 18.78
CA ALA A 169 -1.67 17.17 18.09
C ALA A 169 -2.00 18.32 17.13
N MET A 170 -2.15 17.97 15.85
CA MET A 170 -2.75 18.88 14.89
C MET A 170 -3.99 19.48 15.54
N ASP A 171 -4.01 20.80 15.52
CA ASP A 171 -5.05 21.70 15.93
C ASP A 171 -6.42 21.22 15.42
N THR A 172 -7.08 20.33 16.17
CA THR A 172 -8.52 20.13 16.03
C THR A 172 -9.17 21.22 16.84
N THR A 173 -9.43 22.34 16.19
CA THR A 173 -10.41 23.30 16.68
C THR A 173 -11.72 22.54 16.99
N PRO A 174 -12.23 22.60 18.23
CA PRO A 174 -13.49 21.98 18.60
C PRO A 174 -14.64 22.84 18.06
N ALA A 175 -15.25 22.40 16.97
CA ALA A 175 -16.57 22.87 16.57
C ALA A 175 -17.63 22.00 17.25
N ASP A 176 -18.02 22.46 18.44
CA ASP A 176 -19.40 22.60 18.89
C ASP A 176 -20.30 21.35 19.02
N SER A 177 -20.59 21.03 20.29
CA SER A 177 -21.90 20.65 20.86
C SER A 177 -22.81 19.65 20.12
N ALA A 178 -22.86 18.45 20.72
CA ALA A 178 -23.95 17.47 20.86
C ALA A 178 -25.42 17.97 20.63
N PRO A 179 -26.42 17.10 20.32
CA PRO A 179 -26.53 15.74 20.88
C PRO A 179 -27.10 14.63 19.98
N GLU A 180 -26.91 13.40 20.49
CA GLU A 180 -27.67 12.22 20.10
C GLU A 180 -29.18 12.46 20.15
N THR A 181 -29.86 12.20 19.04
CA THR A 181 -31.25 11.75 19.03
C THR A 181 -31.38 10.68 17.96
N GLY A 182 -31.86 9.50 18.35
CA GLY A 182 -32.09 8.40 17.45
C GLY A 182 -33.18 8.74 16.43
N PHE A 183 -32.95 8.36 15.18
CA PHE A 183 -34.01 8.04 14.24
C PHE A 183 -33.55 6.88 13.38
N ALA A 184 -34.27 5.78 13.52
CA ALA A 184 -34.33 4.73 12.51
C ALA A 184 -35.13 5.25 11.29
N GLU A 185 -34.91 4.57 10.15
CA GLU A 185 -35.59 4.66 8.84
C GLU A 185 -35.11 5.74 7.84
N PRO A 186 -35.22 5.47 6.52
CA PRO A 186 -34.69 4.32 5.77
C PRO A 186 -33.85 4.79 4.55
N LEU A 187 -33.18 3.85 3.86
CA LEU A 187 -32.44 4.06 2.62
C LEU A 187 -33.30 4.77 1.55
N PRO A 188 -32.84 5.84 0.89
CA PRO A 188 -33.47 6.31 -0.35
C PRO A 188 -33.07 5.40 -1.52
N GLU A 189 -34.08 4.83 -2.17
CA GLU A 189 -34.00 4.05 -3.40
C GLU A 189 -33.30 4.83 -4.54
N LEU A 190 -32.48 4.11 -5.30
CA LEU A 190 -31.93 4.53 -6.59
C LEU A 190 -33.08 4.75 -7.59
N PRO A 191 -33.18 5.89 -8.29
CA PRO A 191 -33.93 5.96 -9.53
C PRO A 191 -33.08 5.44 -10.70
N GLU A 192 -33.63 4.43 -11.34
CA GLU A 192 -33.20 3.80 -12.58
C GLU A 192 -33.31 4.74 -13.79
N ALA A 193 -32.31 4.65 -14.67
CA ALA A 193 -32.33 4.94 -16.10
C ALA A 193 -32.30 6.40 -16.64
N LEU A 194 -31.44 6.53 -17.64
CA LEU A 194 -31.02 7.69 -18.46
C LEU A 194 -32.15 8.28 -19.34
N PRO A 195 -31.91 9.44 -19.97
CA PRO A 195 -31.62 9.34 -21.41
C PRO A 195 -30.48 10.23 -21.92
N ALA A 196 -30.09 9.87 -23.13
CA ALA A 196 -29.07 10.45 -24.00
C ALA A 196 -29.48 11.80 -24.63
N ASP A 197 -28.48 12.36 -25.32
CA ASP A 197 -28.51 13.47 -26.28
C ASP A 197 -28.52 14.89 -25.73
N GLY A 198 -27.56 15.68 -26.19
CA GLY A 198 -27.55 17.14 -26.01
C GLY A 198 -26.15 17.72 -25.89
N GLU A 199 -25.54 17.97 -27.06
CA GLU A 199 -24.47 18.91 -27.36
C GLU A 199 -24.12 20.05 -26.38
N PHE A 200 -22.92 20.58 -26.66
CA PHE A 200 -22.42 21.97 -26.50
C PHE A 200 -21.41 22.19 -25.37
N PRO A 201 -20.43 23.09 -25.55
CA PRO A 201 -19.57 23.24 -26.72
C PRO A 201 -18.09 23.45 -26.33
N VAL A 202 -17.21 23.21 -27.30
CA VAL A 202 -15.82 23.67 -27.33
C VAL A 202 -15.80 25.20 -27.25
N LYS A 203 -15.06 25.77 -26.30
CA LYS A 203 -14.59 27.16 -26.39
C LYS A 203 -13.07 27.18 -26.43
N GLN A 204 -12.60 27.43 -27.64
CA GLN A 204 -11.25 27.76 -28.01
C GLN A 204 -11.19 29.29 -28.05
N ASP A 205 -10.44 29.90 -27.15
CA ASP A 205 -10.00 31.29 -27.27
C ASP A 205 -8.46 31.28 -27.18
N ALA A 206 -7.84 31.60 -28.31
CA ALA A 206 -6.41 31.87 -28.44
C ALA A 206 -6.13 33.33 -28.04
N ALA A 207 -4.98 33.59 -27.41
CA ALA A 207 -4.14 34.75 -27.72
C ALA A 207 -2.80 34.70 -26.99
N ALA A 208 -1.75 35.03 -27.74
CA ALA A 208 -0.38 35.21 -27.35
C ALA A 208 -0.18 36.46 -26.45
N GLY A 209 0.95 36.48 -25.74
CA GLY A 209 1.46 37.69 -25.08
C GLY A 209 2.81 37.44 -24.40
N ALA A 210 3.89 37.81 -25.09
CA ALA A 210 5.24 37.90 -24.55
C ALA A 210 5.34 39.01 -23.47
N GLY A 211 6.22 38.81 -22.49
CA GLY A 211 6.56 39.83 -21.49
C GLY A 211 7.73 39.40 -20.60
N ASP A 212 8.93 39.84 -21.00
CA ASP A 212 10.17 39.95 -20.22
C ASP A 212 9.93 40.51 -18.79
N ALA A 213 10.56 39.89 -17.79
CA ALA A 213 11.03 40.58 -16.58
C ALA A 213 12.07 39.74 -15.82
N ASP A 214 13.32 40.12 -16.04
CA ASP A 214 14.52 39.92 -15.24
C ASP A 214 14.31 40.23 -13.74
N ILE A 215 14.73 39.32 -12.84
CA ILE A 215 15.37 39.64 -11.55
C ILE A 215 16.40 38.55 -11.25
N GLY A 216 17.68 38.90 -11.34
CA GLY A 216 18.80 38.09 -10.86
C GLY A 216 19.20 38.34 -9.40
N ALA A 217 19.78 37.31 -8.77
CA ALA A 217 20.84 37.33 -7.73
C ALA A 217 21.16 35.86 -7.34
N ALA A 218 22.27 35.27 -7.80
CA ALA A 218 23.60 35.19 -7.14
C ALA A 218 23.55 34.51 -5.75
N ALA A 219 24.35 33.49 -5.38
CA ALA A 219 25.60 32.94 -5.90
C ALA A 219 25.89 31.55 -5.28
N ALA A 220 26.64 30.67 -5.95
CA ALA A 220 27.87 30.00 -5.46
C ALA A 220 28.28 28.83 -6.38
N ASP A 221 29.50 28.92 -6.92
CA ASP A 221 30.23 27.95 -7.73
C ASP A 221 30.55 26.60 -7.03
N ALA A 222 30.45 25.49 -7.76
CA ALA A 222 31.57 24.56 -8.08
C ALA A 222 31.08 23.23 -8.72
N GLU A 223 31.13 23.22 -10.06
CA GLU A 223 31.40 22.12 -11.00
C GLU A 223 31.18 20.64 -10.61
N ALA A 224 30.15 20.04 -11.22
CA ALA A 224 30.34 18.90 -12.11
C ALA A 224 29.40 19.06 -13.31
N SER A 225 29.97 19.41 -14.46
CA SER A 225 29.27 19.56 -15.73
C SER A 225 28.73 18.19 -16.20
N ALA A 226 27.49 17.90 -15.85
CA ALA A 226 26.63 17.04 -16.65
C ALA A 226 25.76 18.01 -17.47
N VAL A 227 25.91 17.98 -18.79
CA VAL A 227 24.88 18.54 -19.68
C VAL A 227 23.60 17.84 -19.26
N ALA A 228 22.71 18.57 -18.58
CA ALA A 228 21.44 18.04 -18.13
C ALA A 228 20.73 17.53 -19.38
N ALA A 229 20.65 16.21 -19.53
CA ALA A 229 19.91 15.60 -20.60
C ALA A 229 18.48 16.12 -20.54
N ASP A 230 17.87 16.31 -21.70
CA ASP A 230 16.48 16.72 -21.74
C ASP A 230 15.63 15.70 -20.96
N PRO A 231 14.93 16.11 -19.88
CA PRO A 231 14.15 15.19 -19.07
C PRO A 231 13.08 14.47 -19.92
N GLU A 232 12.62 15.08 -21.01
CA GLU A 232 11.68 14.44 -21.94
C GLU A 232 12.32 13.25 -22.67
N VAL A 233 13.60 13.35 -23.04
CA VAL A 233 14.35 12.27 -23.70
C VAL A 233 14.62 11.12 -22.72
N VAL A 234 14.97 11.43 -21.46
CA VAL A 234 15.19 10.44 -20.41
C VAL A 234 13.91 9.63 -20.13
N GLU A 235 12.78 10.32 -19.99
CA GLU A 235 11.46 9.70 -19.80
C GLU A 235 11.02 8.87 -21.01
N GLN A 236 11.29 9.35 -22.23
CA GLN A 236 10.99 8.62 -23.46
C GLN A 236 11.78 7.31 -23.54
N LEU A 237 13.10 7.37 -23.29
CA LEU A 237 13.95 6.18 -23.26
C LEU A 237 13.52 5.19 -22.16
N HIS A 238 13.13 5.69 -20.97
CA HIS A 238 12.63 4.86 -19.88
C HIS A 238 11.35 4.12 -20.27
N ARG A 239 10.41 4.80 -20.95
CA ARG A 239 9.18 4.21 -21.47
C ARG A 239 9.43 3.14 -22.53
N ASP A 240 10.34 3.41 -23.46
CA ASP A 240 10.69 2.48 -24.52
C ASP A 240 11.37 1.22 -23.94
N ALA A 241 12.22 1.39 -22.91
CA ALA A 241 12.82 0.27 -22.18
C ALA A 241 11.78 -0.62 -21.49
N LEU A 242 10.77 -0.02 -20.85
CA LEU A 242 9.68 -0.77 -20.22
C LEU A 242 8.83 -1.53 -21.23
N ASN A 243 8.62 -0.97 -22.43
CA ASN A 243 7.92 -1.66 -23.52
C ASN A 243 8.71 -2.88 -24.02
N ALA A 244 10.02 -2.73 -24.22
CA ALA A 244 10.90 -3.85 -24.58
C ALA A 244 10.90 -4.94 -23.50
N TYR A 245 10.95 -4.56 -22.23
CA TYR A 245 10.92 -5.51 -21.10
C TYR A 245 9.62 -6.31 -21.04
N ARG A 246 8.47 -5.67 -21.27
CA ARG A 246 7.16 -6.35 -21.34
C ARG A 246 7.05 -7.28 -22.54
N ALA A 247 7.70 -6.92 -23.65
CA ALA A 247 7.81 -7.78 -24.83
C ALA A 247 8.80 -8.95 -24.63
N GLN A 248 9.40 -9.08 -23.44
CA GLN A 248 10.48 -10.04 -23.12
C GLN A 248 11.74 -9.84 -23.98
N ASP A 249 11.87 -8.70 -24.65
CA ASP A 249 13.08 -8.29 -25.35
C ASP A 249 14.05 -7.68 -24.33
N LEU A 250 14.68 -8.55 -23.56
CA LEU A 250 15.57 -8.17 -22.47
C LEU A 250 16.83 -7.48 -22.96
N ASP A 251 17.30 -7.78 -24.17
CA ASP A 251 18.46 -7.16 -24.78
C ASP A 251 18.21 -5.67 -25.09
N SER A 252 17.11 -5.37 -25.78
CA SER A 252 16.71 -3.99 -26.07
C SER A 252 16.39 -3.22 -24.78
N ALA A 253 15.73 -3.84 -23.81
CA ALA A 253 15.41 -3.21 -22.53
C ALA A 253 16.67 -2.79 -21.74
N ILE A 254 17.67 -3.68 -21.64
CA ILE A 254 18.94 -3.40 -20.94
C ILE A 254 19.71 -2.27 -21.64
N ALA A 255 19.73 -2.26 -22.97
CA ALA A 255 20.39 -1.21 -23.75
C ALA A 255 19.75 0.16 -23.52
N LEU A 256 18.42 0.25 -23.58
CA LEU A 256 17.68 1.50 -23.36
C LEU A 256 17.86 2.02 -21.93
N TRP A 257 17.83 1.16 -20.90
CA TRP A 257 18.13 1.61 -19.53
C TRP A 257 19.61 2.00 -19.33
N SER A 258 20.54 1.40 -20.09
CA SER A 258 21.93 1.86 -20.08
C SER A 258 22.07 3.28 -20.65
N GLU A 259 21.26 3.62 -21.65
CA GLU A 259 21.22 4.97 -22.23
C GLU A 259 20.60 5.97 -21.27
N VAL A 260 19.51 5.58 -20.58
CA VAL A 260 18.93 6.38 -19.48
C VAL A 260 19.96 6.68 -18.40
N LEU A 261 20.71 5.66 -17.94
CA LEU A 261 21.73 5.83 -16.89
C LEU A 261 22.99 6.59 -17.36
N ALA A 262 23.25 6.65 -18.67
CA ALA A 262 24.31 7.47 -19.23
C ALA A 262 23.93 8.96 -19.24
N LEU A 263 22.62 9.26 -19.37
CA LEU A 263 22.06 10.60 -19.35
C LEU A 263 21.78 11.09 -17.92
N ASP A 264 21.25 10.21 -17.06
CA ASP A 264 21.01 10.43 -15.64
C ASP A 264 21.52 9.24 -14.80
N PRO A 265 22.77 9.30 -14.31
CA PRO A 265 23.33 8.27 -13.45
C PRO A 265 22.58 8.09 -12.12
N GLY A 266 21.76 9.08 -11.71
CA GLY A 266 20.96 9.05 -10.49
C GLY A 266 19.56 8.43 -10.67
N HIS A 267 19.20 8.00 -11.88
CA HIS A 267 17.86 7.50 -12.19
C HIS A 267 17.59 6.14 -11.51
N GLN A 268 17.01 6.19 -10.31
CA GLN A 268 16.78 5.02 -9.45
C GLN A 268 16.00 3.90 -10.13
N ASN A 269 14.94 4.23 -10.89
CA ASN A 269 14.14 3.22 -11.60
C ASN A 269 14.93 2.50 -12.70
N ALA A 270 15.70 3.22 -13.53
CA ALA A 270 16.47 2.62 -14.62
C ALA A 270 17.53 1.64 -14.09
N SER A 271 18.21 1.99 -12.99
CA SER A 271 19.16 1.10 -12.31
C SER A 271 18.51 -0.18 -11.81
N LEU A 272 17.36 -0.06 -11.12
CA LEU A 272 16.63 -1.20 -10.58
C LEU A 272 16.13 -2.14 -11.70
N TYR A 273 15.48 -1.59 -12.73
CA TYR A 273 14.93 -2.40 -13.81
C TYR A 273 16.01 -3.02 -14.70
N GLN A 274 17.13 -2.32 -14.93
CA GLN A 274 18.28 -2.89 -15.64
C GLN A 274 18.85 -4.10 -14.88
N ALA A 275 19.01 -4.00 -13.56
CA ALA A 275 19.47 -5.11 -12.73
C ALA A 275 18.52 -6.32 -12.80
N GLN A 276 17.21 -6.08 -12.75
CA GLN A 276 16.20 -7.14 -12.89
C GLN A 276 16.24 -7.81 -14.27
N ALA A 277 16.38 -7.04 -15.35
CA ALA A 277 16.46 -7.58 -16.70
C ALA A 277 17.73 -8.42 -16.94
N ILE A 278 18.87 -8.01 -16.39
CA ILE A 278 20.12 -8.79 -16.44
C ILE A 278 19.96 -10.11 -15.68
N GLU A 279 19.35 -10.08 -14.48
CA GLU A 279 19.06 -11.28 -13.68
C GLU A 279 18.15 -12.25 -14.43
N LEU A 280 17.06 -11.73 -15.00
CA LEU A 280 16.09 -12.52 -15.74
C LEU A 280 16.73 -13.15 -16.99
N LYS A 281 17.51 -12.37 -17.75
CA LYS A 281 18.23 -12.86 -18.93
C LYS A 281 19.18 -13.99 -18.57
N ARG A 282 19.96 -13.84 -17.49
CA ARG A 282 20.89 -14.88 -17.01
C ARG A 282 20.15 -16.19 -16.67
N LYS A 283 19.01 -16.09 -15.97
CA LYS A 283 18.17 -17.25 -15.63
C LYS A 283 17.68 -17.95 -16.91
N LEU A 284 17.19 -17.19 -17.89
CA LEU A 284 16.75 -17.76 -19.16
C LEU A 284 17.89 -18.43 -19.94
N SER A 285 19.08 -17.83 -19.95
CA SER A 285 20.27 -18.43 -20.58
C SER A 285 20.72 -19.72 -19.88
N SER A 286 20.58 -19.80 -18.55
CA SER A 286 20.93 -21.01 -17.79
C SER A 286 19.95 -22.17 -17.99
N LEU A 287 18.71 -21.88 -18.40
CA LEU A 287 17.68 -22.89 -18.72
C LEU A 287 17.76 -23.40 -20.16
N ALA A 288 18.45 -22.66 -21.03
CA ALA A 288 18.61 -23.00 -22.45
C ALA A 288 19.86 -23.84 -22.73
N ASN A 289 20.66 -24.17 -21.71
CA ASN A 289 21.95 -24.85 -21.79
C ASN A 289 21.90 -26.14 -20.96
#